data_AF-A0A962HDH1-F1
#
_entry.id   AF-A0A962HDH1-F1
#
_cell.length_a   1.000
_cell.length_b   1.000
_cell.length_c   1.000
_cell.angle_alpha   90.00
_cell.angle_beta   90.00
_cell.angle_gamma   90.00
#
_symmetry.space_group_name_H-M   'P 1'
#
loop_
_entity.id
_entity.type
_entity.pdbx_description
1 polymer ?
#
loop_
_entity_poly.entity_id
_entity_poly.type
_entity_poly.pdbx_seq_one_letter_code
_entity_poly.pdbx_strand_id
1 'polypeptide(L)'
;MEKPCMSEAEKDPLHEQLQSLIGSHISKPTQAADEVNMAMIHQWTDAFSDRNPVYEDKALATTTRHGDLIAPPAMLQTWTMARPKIDNLAARGGLTVDIDQKSP
;
A
#
# COMPACT_ATOMS: atom_id res chain seq x y z
N MET A 1 38.37 -17.44 20.95
CA MET A 1 38.19 -16.32 20.02
C MET A 1 36.81 -15.75 20.27
N GLU A 2 36.75 -14.71 21.09
CA GLU A 2 35.50 -14.01 21.41
C GLU A 2 35.00 -13.27 20.17
N LYS A 3 33.70 -13.38 19.88
CA LYS A 3 33.05 -12.50 18.91
C LYS A 3 33.24 -11.06 19.41
N PRO A 4 33.64 -10.10 18.57
CA PRO A 4 33.66 -8.71 18.98
C PRO A 4 32.25 -8.33 19.43
N CYS A 5 32.11 -8.02 20.72
CA CYS A 5 30.97 -7.28 21.25
C CYS A 5 30.85 -6.01 20.42
N MET A 6 29.64 -5.71 19.95
CA MET A 6 29.27 -4.52 19.18
C MET A 6 30.13 -3.33 19.62
N SER A 7 31.06 -2.91 18.76
CA SER A 7 31.84 -1.69 18.99
C SER A 7 30.86 -0.55 19.19
N GLU A 8 31.13 0.31 20.19
CA GLU A 8 30.39 1.55 20.43
C GLU A 8 30.06 2.19 19.07
N ALA A 9 28.77 2.21 18.74
CA ALA A 9 28.31 2.81 17.50
C ALA A 9 28.78 4.26 17.50
N GLU A 10 29.76 4.57 16.67
CA GLU A 10 30.01 5.92 16.22
C GLU A 10 28.64 6.49 15.84
N LYS A 11 28.25 7.59 16.50
CA LYS A 11 26.92 8.17 16.40
C LYS A 11 26.71 8.66 14.96
N ASP A 12 26.24 7.76 14.11
CA ASP A 12 25.90 8.05 12.72
C ASP A 12 24.80 9.13 12.73
N PRO A 13 25.06 10.32 12.15
CA PRO A 13 24.06 11.39 12.08
C PRO A 13 22.74 10.93 11.46
N LEU A 14 22.77 9.95 10.54
CA LEU A 14 21.56 9.34 10.00
C LEU A 14 20.78 8.56 11.07
N HIS A 15 21.49 7.79 11.91
CA HIS A 15 20.86 7.05 13.01
C HIS A 15 20.16 8.00 13.98
N GLU A 16 20.81 9.11 14.37
CA GLU A 16 20.21 10.11 15.24
C GLU A 16 18.96 10.77 14.62
N GLN A 17 19.01 11.08 13.32
CA GLN A 17 17.85 11.59 12.59
C GLN A 17 16.69 10.60 12.59
N LEU A 18 16.93 9.32 12.31
CA LEU A 18 15.88 8.29 12.31
C LEU A 18 15.28 8.09 13.71
N GLN A 19 16.11 8.08 14.75
CA GLN A 19 15.64 8.00 16.14
C GLN A 19 14.73 9.18 16.51
N SER A 20 15.06 10.39 16.03
CA SER A 20 14.23 11.59 16.29
C SER A 20 12.83 11.52 15.70
N LEU A 21 12.60 10.67 14.69
CA LEU A 21 11.30 10.49 14.04
C LEU A 21 10.36 9.54 14.80
N ILE A 22 10.87 8.76 15.77
CA ILE A 22 10.04 7.81 16.53
C ILE A 22 8.95 8.56 17.29
N GLY A 23 7.69 8.12 17.11
CA GLY A 23 6.53 8.75 17.73
C GLY A 23 6.09 10.07 17.08
N SER A 24 6.80 10.55 16.06
CA SER A 24 6.37 11.71 15.27
C SER A 24 5.16 11.36 14.40
N HIS A 25 4.24 12.31 14.26
CA HIS A 25 3.06 12.13 13.42
C HIS A 25 3.43 12.29 11.94
N ILE A 26 3.23 11.23 11.14
CA ILE A 26 3.78 11.15 9.77
C ILE A 26 2.90 11.89 8.74
N SER A 27 1.57 11.81 8.85
CA SER A 27 0.67 12.49 7.90
C SER A 27 -0.78 12.52 8.39
N LYS A 28 -1.60 13.42 7.83
CA LYS A 28 -3.05 13.43 8.06
C LYS A 28 -3.71 12.22 7.37
N PRO A 29 -4.87 11.75 7.85
CA PRO A 29 -5.66 10.75 7.14
C PRO A 29 -5.85 11.13 5.67
N THR A 30 -5.62 10.18 4.78
CA THR A 30 -5.73 10.38 3.33
C THR A 30 -6.87 9.51 2.81
N GLN A 31 -7.70 10.09 1.93
CA GLN A 31 -8.76 9.37 1.26
C GLN A 31 -8.18 8.57 0.08
N ALA A 32 -8.64 7.34 -0.08
CA ALA A 32 -8.34 6.52 -1.25
C ALA A 32 -8.76 7.22 -2.55
N ALA A 33 -8.07 6.93 -3.65
CA ALA A 33 -8.41 7.50 -4.95
C ALA A 33 -9.81 7.05 -5.42
N ASP A 34 -10.12 5.77 -5.19
CA ASP A 34 -11.38 5.15 -5.55
C ASP A 34 -12.06 4.55 -4.30
N GLU A 35 -13.39 4.47 -4.34
CA GLU A 35 -14.12 3.63 -3.39
C GLU A 35 -13.71 2.16 -3.55
N VAL A 36 -13.94 1.36 -2.51
CA VAL A 36 -13.82 -0.09 -2.59
C VAL A 36 -14.75 -0.59 -3.69
N ASN A 37 -14.17 -1.21 -4.73
CA ASN A 37 -14.91 -1.56 -5.94
C ASN A 37 -14.66 -2.98 -6.41
N MET A 38 -15.68 -3.56 -7.07
CA MET A 38 -15.65 -4.95 -7.53
C MET A 38 -14.60 -5.21 -8.61
N ALA A 39 -14.32 -4.23 -9.47
CA ALA A 39 -13.35 -4.40 -10.55
C ALA A 39 -11.95 -4.70 -9.99
N MET A 40 -11.52 -3.95 -8.98
CA MET A 40 -10.24 -4.18 -8.32
C MET A 40 -10.26 -5.44 -7.44
N ILE A 41 -11.40 -5.80 -6.83
CA ILE A 41 -11.53 -7.06 -6.08
C ILE A 41 -11.35 -8.26 -7.01
N HIS A 42 -12.00 -8.29 -8.18
CA HIS A 42 -11.84 -9.37 -9.16
C HIS A 42 -10.39 -9.49 -9.65
N GLN A 43 -9.74 -8.36 -9.97
CA GLN A 43 -8.34 -8.36 -10.39
C GLN A 43 -7.43 -8.97 -9.31
N TRP A 44 -7.71 -8.68 -8.03
CA TRP A 44 -6.96 -9.23 -6.91
C TRP A 44 -7.22 -10.72 -6.71
N THR A 45 -8.48 -11.16 -6.70
CA THR A 45 -8.84 -12.58 -6.54
C THR A 45 -8.25 -13.42 -7.67
N ASP A 46 -8.22 -12.90 -8.90
CA ASP A 46 -7.53 -13.51 -10.03
C ASP A 46 -6.02 -13.59 -9.83
N ALA A 47 -5.37 -12.48 -9.49
CA ALA A 47 -3.91 -12.41 -9.36
C ALA A 47 -3.37 -13.33 -8.26
N PHE A 48 -4.08 -13.41 -7.13
CA PHE A 48 -3.68 -14.22 -5.98
C PHE A 48 -4.32 -15.61 -5.96
N SER A 49 -5.16 -15.92 -6.95
CA SER A 49 -5.95 -17.17 -7.00
C SER A 49 -6.76 -17.41 -5.72
N ASP A 50 -7.22 -16.33 -5.08
CA ASP A 50 -8.07 -16.39 -3.89
C ASP A 50 -9.53 -16.47 -4.33
N ARG A 51 -10.12 -17.65 -4.22
CA ARG A 51 -11.48 -17.95 -4.68
C ARG A 51 -12.49 -18.06 -3.55
N ASN A 52 -12.29 -17.33 -2.46
CA ASN A 52 -13.29 -17.27 -1.40
C ASN A 52 -14.61 -16.67 -1.94
N PRO A 53 -15.72 -17.42 -1.94
CA PRO A 53 -16.96 -16.99 -2.58
C PRO A 53 -17.58 -15.77 -1.91
N VAL A 54 -17.21 -15.42 -0.68
CA VAL A 54 -17.75 -14.22 0.02
C VAL A 54 -17.40 -12.91 -0.69
N TYR A 55 -16.42 -12.93 -1.61
CA TYR A 55 -16.00 -11.77 -2.38
C TYR A 55 -16.85 -11.54 -3.63
N GLU A 56 -17.50 -12.57 -4.18
CA GLU A 56 -18.11 -12.52 -5.51
C GLU A 56 -19.55 -13.08 -5.55
N ASP A 57 -19.87 -14.08 -4.71
CA ASP A 57 -21.21 -14.67 -4.62
C ASP A 57 -22.06 -13.89 -3.61
N LYS A 58 -22.92 -13.03 -4.13
CA LYS A 58 -23.85 -12.22 -3.32
C LYS A 58 -24.86 -13.08 -2.56
N ALA A 59 -25.34 -14.18 -3.15
CA ALA A 59 -26.31 -15.04 -2.49
C ALA A 59 -25.67 -15.71 -1.26
N LEU A 60 -24.44 -16.22 -1.41
CA LEU A 60 -23.68 -16.75 -0.28
C LEU A 60 -23.36 -15.66 0.74
N ALA A 61 -22.86 -14.50 0.31
CA ALA A 61 -22.40 -13.43 1.19
C ALA A 61 -23.51 -12.92 2.12
N THR A 62 -24.75 -12.80 1.64
CA THR A 62 -25.93 -12.41 2.45
C THR A 62 -26.27 -13.39 3.57
N THR A 63 -25.90 -14.67 3.43
CA THR A 63 -26.08 -15.68 4.49
C THR A 63 -24.98 -15.64 5.56
N THR A 64 -23.89 -14.93 5.30
CA THR A 64 -22.78 -14.79 6.24
C THR A 64 -23.04 -13.68 7.25
N ARG A 65 -22.21 -13.60 8.30
CA ARG A 65 -22.23 -12.49 9.27
C ARG A 65 -22.02 -11.10 8.65
N HIS A 66 -21.51 -11.02 7.42
CA HIS A 66 -21.20 -9.77 6.75
C HIS A 66 -22.42 -9.15 6.06
N GLY A 67 -23.42 -9.97 5.69
CA GLY A 67 -24.68 -9.52 5.10
C GLY A 67 -24.60 -8.97 3.67
N ASP A 68 -23.40 -8.76 3.12
CA ASP A 68 -23.14 -8.39 1.73
C ASP A 68 -21.71 -8.80 1.34
N LEU A 69 -21.35 -8.58 0.07
CA LEU A 69 -19.99 -8.76 -0.43
C LEU A 69 -18.99 -7.93 0.39
N ILE A 70 -17.82 -8.50 0.61
CA ILE A 70 -16.70 -7.81 1.25
C ILE A 70 -15.47 -7.84 0.34
N ALA A 71 -14.59 -6.86 0.50
CA ALA A 71 -13.25 -6.96 -0.07
C ALA A 71 -12.41 -7.96 0.75
N PRO A 72 -11.44 -8.66 0.11
CA PRO A 72 -10.41 -9.39 0.83
C PRO A 72 -9.70 -8.46 1.84
N PRO A 73 -9.58 -8.84 3.13
CA PRO A 73 -8.97 -7.97 4.15
C PRO A 73 -7.53 -7.56 3.82
N ALA A 74 -6.79 -8.42 3.10
CA ALA A 74 -5.44 -8.15 2.65
C ALA A 74 -5.34 -7.00 1.61
N MET A 75 -6.46 -6.59 1.01
CA MET A 75 -6.50 -5.48 0.05
C MET A 75 -6.52 -4.09 0.70
N LEU A 76 -6.60 -3.96 2.02
CA LEU A 76 -6.79 -2.66 2.67
C LEU A 76 -5.77 -1.61 2.20
N GLN A 77 -4.49 -2.00 2.10
CA GLN A 77 -3.44 -1.10 1.65
C GLN A 77 -3.58 -0.73 0.17
N THR A 78 -4.10 -1.62 -0.67
CA THR A 78 -4.24 -1.42 -2.12
C THR A 78 -5.01 -0.14 -2.46
N TRP A 79 -6.06 0.15 -1.71
CA TRP A 79 -6.89 1.34 -1.92
C TRP A 79 -6.20 2.65 -1.51
N THR A 80 -5.27 2.58 -0.56
CA THR A 80 -4.58 3.76 -0.01
C THR A 80 -3.16 3.94 -0.57
N MET A 81 -2.73 3.08 -1.49
CA MET A 81 -1.47 3.26 -2.18
C MET A 81 -1.50 4.55 -2.99
N ALA A 82 -0.56 5.47 -2.68
CA ALA A 82 -0.41 6.69 -3.43
C ALA A 82 -0.01 6.39 -4.88
N ARG A 83 -0.50 7.23 -5.81
CA ARG A 83 -0.03 7.19 -7.19
C ARG A 83 1.49 7.35 -7.23
N PRO A 84 2.22 6.48 -7.94
CA PRO A 84 3.67 6.58 -8.00
C PRO A 84 4.04 7.88 -8.72
N LYS A 85 4.91 8.68 -8.10
CA LYS A 85 5.57 9.77 -8.79
C LYS A 85 6.74 9.17 -9.58
N ILE A 86 6.71 9.32 -10.90
CA ILE A 86 7.76 8.79 -11.77
C ILE A 86 8.61 9.96 -12.26
N ASP A 87 9.75 10.18 -11.61
CA ASP A 87 10.64 11.28 -11.97
C ASP A 87 11.42 10.99 -13.27
N ASN A 88 11.72 12.06 -14.02
CA ASN A 88 12.52 12.03 -15.25
C ASN A 88 11.98 11.09 -16.33
N LEU A 89 10.66 10.98 -16.43
CA LEU A 89 10.03 10.03 -17.37
C LEU A 89 10.40 10.36 -18.83
N ALA A 90 10.47 11.65 -19.18
CA ALA A 90 10.88 12.10 -20.52
C ALA A 90 12.33 11.69 -20.87
N ALA A 91 13.26 11.79 -19.92
CA ALA A 91 14.66 11.41 -20.14
C ALA A 91 14.85 9.90 -20.34
N ARG A 92 13.91 9.09 -19.83
CA ARG A 92 13.88 7.63 -20.00
C ARG A 92 13.15 7.19 -21.28
N GLY A 93 12.79 8.13 -22.15
CA GLY A 93 12.05 7.88 -23.38
C GLY A 93 10.56 7.61 -23.17
N GLY A 94 10.03 7.99 -22.00
CA GLY A 94 8.60 7.89 -21.68
C GLY A 94 7.79 9.11 -22.12
N LEU A 95 6.70 9.39 -21.42
CA LEU A 95 5.82 10.53 -21.69
C LEU A 95 6.59 11.86 -21.65
N THR A 96 6.16 12.81 -22.48
CA THR A 96 6.79 14.14 -22.61
C THR A 96 6.50 15.07 -21.43
N VAL A 97 5.68 14.63 -20.47
CA VAL A 97 5.30 15.37 -19.27
C VAL A 97 5.50 14.49 -18.04
N ASP A 98 5.92 15.09 -16.93
CA ASP A 98 6.05 14.39 -15.66
C ASP A 98 4.65 14.09 -15.07
N ILE A 99 4.50 12.89 -14.52
CA ILE A 99 3.30 12.48 -13.78
C ILE A 99 3.53 12.78 -12.31
N ASP A 100 2.67 13.62 -11.74
CA ASP A 100 2.60 13.86 -10.30
C ASP A 100 1.47 13.05 -9.64
N GLN A 101 1.37 13.12 -8.31
CA GLN A 101 0.35 12.38 -7.56
C GLN A 101 -1.10 12.82 -7.84
N LYS A 102 -1.29 14.00 -8.45
CA LYS A 102 -2.61 14.58 -8.75
C LYS A 102 -3.00 14.41 -10.22
N SER A 103 -2.06 13.98 -11.04
CA SER A 103 -2.26 13.69 -12.45
C SER A 103 -3.33 12.61 -12.58
N PRO A 104 -4.27 12.75 -13.55
CA PRO A 104 -5.46 11.89 -13.67
C PRO A 104 -5.14 10.41 -13.84
#